data_AF-A0A0D2EIK7-F1
#
_entry.id   AF-A0A0D2EIK7-F1
#
_cell.length_a   1.000
_cell.length_b   1.000
_cell.length_c   1.000
_cell.angle_alpha   90.00
_cell.angle_beta   90.00
_cell.angle_gamma   90.00
#
_symmetry.space_group_name_H-M   'P 1'
#
loop_
_entity.id
_entity.type
_entity.pdbx_description
1 polymer ?
#
loop_
_entity_poly.entity_id
_entity_poly.type
_entity_poly.pdbx_seq_one_letter_code
_entity_poly.pdbx_strand_id
1 'polypeptide(L)'
;MSPSKVPDMPSTTSTLTLPLRTAPSKSVTLDPYFTLLYEDNKRSLQHFLDNKAPLPGKIVLATPRFVEYLLSKEPGPKVQYENLRPALSAIRSFLVSSPGGKKLLAFYKHLLQLQGRWLMATAELVSFELYIKLTHNLFISRDDKKLLAHCIKVIPDALSKVANYSNVDRATFDTILNLEKNRLQEASSTAADILFNFKVSKDFYHTHGRLLTAIEVHEAKLEELRVRAARRKAERQARIQAAYARNSSPFSQQIGMVGMTPVHPQVEASISQYAQAIRDEFFSFNGNTGDEEPLALTVHHDGNVTAS
;
A
#
# COMPACT_ATOMS: atom_id res chain seq x y z
N MET A 1 85.88 0.24 38.65
CA MET A 1 84.84 0.28 37.60
C MET A 1 83.49 0.50 38.26
N SER A 2 83.04 1.74 38.34
CA SER A 2 81.66 2.09 38.70
C SER A 2 81.31 3.41 38.01
N PRO A 3 80.57 3.40 36.90
CA PRO A 3 80.14 4.65 36.29
C PRO A 3 78.92 5.17 37.05
N SER A 4 79.15 6.09 38.00
CA SER A 4 78.07 6.80 38.69
C SER A 4 77.73 8.11 37.98
N LYS A 5 76.76 7.99 37.08
CA LYS A 5 75.50 8.76 37.05
C LYS A 5 75.59 10.30 37.18
N VAL A 6 75.58 10.99 36.04
CA VAL A 6 75.05 12.36 35.89
C VAL A 6 74.53 12.51 34.44
N PRO A 7 73.68 13.49 34.12
CA PRO A 7 72.24 13.61 34.39
C PRO A 7 71.43 13.65 33.08
N ASP A 8 70.11 13.48 33.14
CA ASP A 8 69.24 14.09 32.13
C ASP A 8 67.98 14.63 32.78
N MET A 9 67.83 15.95 32.67
CA MET A 9 66.71 16.73 33.15
C MET A 9 65.42 16.32 32.43
N PRO A 10 64.26 16.28 33.11
CA PRO A 10 63.00 15.94 32.48
C PRO A 10 62.56 17.06 31.54
N SER A 11 62.79 16.85 30.24
CA SER A 11 62.15 17.63 29.18
C SER A 11 60.63 17.52 29.33
N THR A 12 60.05 18.58 29.86
CA THR A 12 58.61 18.76 30.05
C THR A 12 57.98 19.16 28.72
N THR A 13 58.06 18.27 27.73
CA THR A 13 57.22 18.39 26.55
C THR A 13 55.85 17.83 26.95
N SER A 14 54.99 18.67 27.53
CA SER A 14 53.60 18.32 27.75
C SER A 14 52.93 18.20 26.39
N THR A 15 52.99 17.02 25.77
CA THR A 15 52.14 16.70 24.64
C THR A 15 50.72 16.66 25.18
N LEU A 16 50.00 17.76 24.96
CA LEU A 16 48.59 17.91 25.32
C LEU A 16 47.77 17.05 24.34
N THR A 17 47.92 15.74 24.42
CA THR A 17 47.04 14.80 23.74
C THR A 17 45.71 14.85 24.47
N LEU A 18 44.82 15.72 23.99
CA LEU A 18 43.40 15.61 24.23
C LEU A 18 43.03 14.13 24.13
N PRO A 19 42.53 13.49 25.20
CA PRO A 19 42.12 12.11 25.13
C PRO A 19 41.06 12.04 24.05
N LEU A 20 41.43 11.42 22.92
CA LEU A 20 40.51 11.06 21.85
C LEU A 20 39.39 10.29 22.54
N ARG A 21 38.30 11.00 22.79
CA ARG A 21 37.07 10.45 23.35
C ARG A 21 36.82 9.19 22.53
N THR A 22 36.97 8.02 23.15
CA THR A 22 36.76 6.74 22.48
C THR A 22 35.37 6.82 21.90
N ALA A 23 35.29 7.05 20.59
CA ALA A 23 34.02 7.07 19.91
C ALA A 23 33.38 5.72 20.24
N PRO A 24 32.14 5.70 20.77
CA PRO A 24 31.50 4.44 21.10
C PRO A 24 31.61 3.54 19.86
N SER A 25 32.07 2.29 20.07
CA SER A 25 32.16 1.32 18.99
C SER A 25 30.84 1.33 18.22
N LYS A 26 30.93 1.50 16.89
CA LYS A 26 29.76 1.56 16.01
C LYS A 26 29.05 0.22 16.09
N SER A 27 28.07 0.10 16.99
CA SER A 27 27.24 -1.08 17.10
C SER A 27 26.34 -1.19 15.87
N VAL A 28 26.07 -2.41 15.42
CA VAL A 28 25.13 -2.68 14.32
C VAL A 28 23.72 -2.24 14.68
N THR A 29 23.41 -2.10 15.97
CA THR A 29 22.14 -1.56 16.46
C THR A 29 21.87 -0.12 16.02
N LEU A 30 22.90 0.63 15.58
CA LEU A 30 22.74 1.98 15.01
C LEU A 30 22.54 1.97 13.49
N ASP A 31 22.62 0.81 12.84
CA ASP A 31 22.38 0.68 11.40
C ASP A 31 20.87 0.81 11.12
N PRO A 32 20.42 1.76 10.26
CA PRO A 32 19.00 1.90 9.94
C PRO A 32 18.39 0.61 9.37
N TYR A 33 19.18 -0.22 8.69
CA TYR A 33 18.69 -1.49 8.16
C TYR A 33 18.47 -2.53 9.28
N PHE A 34 19.26 -2.48 10.35
CA PHE A 34 19.02 -3.29 11.55
C PHE A 34 17.70 -2.88 12.20
N THR A 35 17.49 -1.57 12.41
CA THR A 35 16.24 -1.03 12.95
C THR A 35 15.02 -1.46 12.15
N LEU A 36 15.12 -1.46 10.81
CA LEU A 36 13.99 -1.77 9.94
C LEU A 36 13.68 -3.28 9.84
N LEU A 37 14.68 -4.15 9.97
CA LEU A 37 14.53 -5.60 9.69
C LEU A 37 14.59 -6.49 10.94
N TYR A 38 15.34 -6.09 11.97
CA TYR A 38 15.70 -6.94 13.11
C TYR A 38 15.30 -6.37 14.47
N GLU A 39 15.35 -5.04 14.65
CA GLU A 39 15.06 -4.43 15.96
C GLU A 39 13.66 -4.79 16.47
N ASP A 40 13.64 -5.36 17.68
CA ASP A 40 12.43 -5.89 18.35
C ASP A 40 11.62 -6.91 17.51
N ASN A 41 12.17 -7.38 16.38
CA ASN A 41 11.55 -8.39 15.53
C ASN A 41 12.07 -9.77 15.89
N LYS A 42 11.40 -10.42 16.85
CA LYS A 42 11.75 -11.76 17.34
C LYS A 42 11.90 -12.79 16.22
N ARG A 43 11.04 -12.77 15.19
CA ARG A 43 11.08 -13.75 14.08
C ARG A 43 12.34 -13.58 13.23
N SER A 44 12.69 -12.34 12.88
CA SER A 44 13.90 -12.05 12.10
C SER A 44 15.17 -12.40 12.86
N LEU A 45 15.26 -12.00 14.14
CA LEU A 45 16.40 -12.33 15.00
C LEU A 45 16.51 -13.85 15.21
N GLN A 46 15.39 -14.53 15.43
CA GLN A 46 15.38 -15.98 15.59
C GLN A 46 15.83 -16.69 14.31
N HIS A 47 15.35 -16.27 13.14
CA HIS A 47 15.82 -16.79 11.86
C HIS A 47 17.35 -16.64 11.71
N PHE A 48 17.89 -15.47 12.04
CA PHE A 48 19.32 -15.23 11.97
C PHE A 48 20.11 -16.14 12.94
N LEU A 49 19.65 -16.28 14.19
CA LEU A 49 20.34 -17.12 15.19
C LEU A 49 20.25 -18.62 14.87
N ASP A 50 19.11 -19.09 14.37
CA ASP A 50 18.84 -20.52 14.13
C ASP A 50 19.45 -20.97 12.79
N ASN A 51 19.18 -20.24 11.71
CA ASN A 51 19.60 -20.64 10.36
C ASN A 51 20.98 -20.12 9.98
N LYS A 52 21.50 -19.09 10.68
CA LYS A 52 22.80 -18.46 10.39
C LYS A 52 22.90 -18.05 8.91
N ALA A 53 21.82 -17.49 8.38
CA ALA A 53 21.67 -17.11 6.99
C ALA A 53 21.02 -15.72 6.89
N PRO A 54 21.24 -14.98 5.79
CA PRO A 54 20.53 -13.73 5.53
C PRO A 54 19.01 -13.96 5.50
N LEU A 55 18.24 -12.93 5.83
CA LEU A 55 16.78 -13.02 5.71
C LEU A 55 16.38 -13.30 4.26
N PRO A 56 15.43 -14.22 4.01
CA PRO A 56 14.92 -14.47 2.67
C PRO A 56 14.39 -13.18 2.04
N GLY A 57 14.75 -12.93 0.78
CA GLY A 57 14.35 -11.69 0.08
C GLY A 57 12.84 -11.44 0.08
N LYS A 58 12.01 -12.50 0.05
CA LYS A 58 10.54 -12.39 0.17
C LYS A 58 10.10 -11.76 1.49
N ILE A 59 10.77 -12.07 2.60
CA ILE A 59 10.46 -11.53 3.93
C ILE A 59 10.93 -10.07 4.03
N VAL A 60 12.13 -9.80 3.52
CA VAL A 60 12.70 -8.45 3.46
C VAL A 60 11.78 -7.50 2.70
N LEU A 61 11.34 -7.90 1.50
CA LEU A 61 10.48 -7.09 0.64
C LEU A 61 9.01 -7.04 1.10
N ALA A 62 8.60 -7.96 1.98
CA ALA A 62 7.29 -7.90 2.62
C ALA A 62 7.24 -6.86 3.76
N THR A 63 8.38 -6.26 4.14
CA THR A 63 8.45 -5.25 5.21
C THR A 63 8.23 -3.85 4.63
N PRO A 64 7.06 -3.21 4.82
CA PRO A 64 6.72 -1.97 4.10
C PRO A 64 7.65 -0.81 4.41
N ARG A 65 7.99 -0.60 5.69
CA ARG A 65 8.91 0.46 6.13
C ARG A 65 10.30 0.32 5.53
N PHE A 66 10.79 -0.91 5.35
CA PHE A 66 12.06 -1.17 4.70
C PHE A 66 11.99 -0.82 3.21
N VAL A 67 10.92 -1.23 2.52
CA VAL A 67 10.71 -0.90 1.11
C VAL A 67 10.57 0.60 0.90
N GLU A 68 9.80 1.30 1.73
CA GLU A 68 9.67 2.77 1.72
C GLU A 68 11.03 3.45 1.92
N TYR A 69 11.82 2.96 2.89
CA TYR A 69 13.16 3.49 3.12
C TYR A 69 14.08 3.28 1.91
N LEU A 70 14.08 2.09 1.29
CA LEU A 70 14.83 1.86 0.06
C LEU A 70 14.36 2.78 -1.07
N LEU A 71 13.05 2.89 -1.30
CA LEU A 71 12.48 3.79 -2.31
C LEU A 71 12.86 5.26 -2.08
N SER A 72 13.07 5.68 -0.83
CA SER A 72 13.58 7.03 -0.52
C SER A 72 15.01 7.28 -1.01
N LYS A 73 15.77 6.20 -1.25
CA LYS A 73 17.16 6.18 -1.74
C LYS A 73 17.27 5.80 -3.21
N GLU A 74 16.16 5.80 -3.93
CA GLU A 74 16.14 5.44 -5.34
C GLU A 74 17.02 6.36 -6.19
N PRO A 75 17.81 5.80 -7.13
CA PRO A 75 18.66 6.59 -7.99
C PRO A 75 17.85 7.44 -8.99
N GLY A 76 18.38 8.63 -9.27
CA GLY A 76 17.85 9.55 -10.27
C GLY A 76 16.67 10.40 -9.80
N PRO A 77 15.95 11.02 -10.74
CA PRO A 77 14.77 11.82 -10.43
C PRO A 77 13.72 11.01 -9.66
N LYS A 78 13.10 11.65 -8.65
CA LYS A 78 12.02 11.05 -7.88
C LYS A 78 10.77 10.93 -8.74
N VAL A 79 10.17 9.74 -8.74
CA VAL A 79 8.89 9.47 -9.42
C VAL A 79 7.86 9.12 -8.34
N GLN A 80 6.68 9.72 -8.43
CA GLN A 80 5.60 9.49 -7.47
C GLN A 80 4.85 8.19 -7.81
N TYR A 81 5.45 7.03 -7.53
CA TYR A 81 4.87 5.72 -7.86
C TYR A 81 3.51 5.46 -7.22
N GLU A 82 3.30 6.01 -6.01
CA GLU A 82 2.04 5.93 -5.26
C GLU A 82 0.88 6.57 -6.02
N ASN A 83 1.13 7.68 -6.73
CA ASN A 83 0.14 8.37 -7.56
C ASN A 83 0.06 7.77 -8.98
N LEU A 84 1.21 7.35 -9.52
CA LEU A 84 1.32 6.85 -10.88
C LEU A 84 0.52 5.55 -11.07
N ARG A 85 0.59 4.59 -10.15
CA ARG A 85 -0.08 3.29 -10.30
C ARG A 85 -1.62 3.43 -10.33
N PRO A 86 -2.27 4.12 -9.37
CA PRO A 86 -3.71 4.38 -9.43
C PRO A 86 -4.11 5.19 -10.66
N ALA A 87 -3.34 6.24 -11.02
CA ALA A 87 -3.63 7.07 -12.18
C ALA A 87 -3.64 6.24 -13.48
N LEU A 88 -2.60 5.43 -13.72
CA LEU A 88 -2.51 4.54 -14.87
C LEU A 88 -3.63 3.49 -14.88
N SER A 89 -4.04 3.00 -13.71
CA SER A 89 -5.17 2.07 -13.59
C SER A 89 -6.49 2.74 -13.97
N ALA A 90 -6.74 3.95 -13.50
CA ALA A 90 -7.97 4.70 -13.77
C ALA A 90 -8.14 5.04 -15.27
N ILE A 91 -7.06 5.44 -15.93
CA ILE A 91 -7.09 5.80 -17.36
C ILE A 91 -6.86 4.60 -18.30
N ARG A 92 -6.70 3.38 -17.76
CA ARG A 92 -6.32 2.20 -18.55
C ARG A 92 -7.27 1.92 -19.70
N SER A 93 -8.57 1.97 -19.46
CA SER A 93 -9.60 1.72 -20.49
C SER A 93 -9.45 2.68 -21.67
N PHE A 94 -9.18 3.95 -21.38
CA PHE A 94 -8.90 4.98 -22.39
C PHE A 94 -7.59 4.73 -23.12
N LEU A 95 -6.50 4.45 -22.40
CA LEU A 95 -5.19 4.23 -23.02
C LEU A 95 -5.12 2.99 -23.92
N VAL A 96 -5.81 1.91 -23.54
CA VAL A 96 -5.79 0.65 -24.33
C VAL A 96 -6.50 0.81 -25.69
N SER A 97 -7.42 1.76 -25.81
CA SER A 97 -8.17 1.99 -27.06
C SER A 97 -7.33 2.60 -28.19
N SER A 98 -6.19 3.23 -27.87
CA SER A 98 -5.33 3.89 -28.87
C SER A 98 -3.95 3.24 -28.98
N PRO A 99 -3.33 3.20 -30.19
CA PRO A 99 -1.95 2.72 -30.34
C PRO A 99 -0.94 3.51 -29.50
N GLY A 100 -1.15 4.83 -29.38
CA GLY A 100 -0.32 5.71 -28.55
C GLY A 100 -0.43 5.39 -27.06
N GLY A 101 -1.65 5.16 -26.56
CA GLY A 101 -1.87 4.81 -25.16
C GLY A 101 -1.34 3.42 -24.81
N LYS A 102 -1.38 2.44 -25.74
CA LYS A 102 -0.70 1.14 -25.55
C LYS A 102 0.81 1.31 -25.38
N LYS A 103 1.45 2.16 -26.18
CA LYS A 103 2.89 2.48 -26.03
C LYS A 103 3.18 3.17 -24.68
N LEU A 104 2.32 4.09 -24.25
CA LEU A 104 2.43 4.76 -22.96
C LEU A 104 2.37 3.77 -21.79
N LEU A 105 1.40 2.85 -21.81
CA LEU A 105 1.29 1.78 -20.81
C LEU A 105 2.50 0.85 -20.81
N ALA A 106 3.01 0.48 -22.00
CA ALA A 106 4.22 -0.34 -22.12
C ALA A 106 5.45 0.37 -21.53
N PHE A 107 5.60 1.67 -21.76
CA PHE A 107 6.69 2.48 -21.20
C PHE A 107 6.68 2.47 -19.68
N TYR A 108 5.53 2.76 -19.05
CA TYR A 108 5.45 2.76 -17.58
C TYR A 108 5.51 1.36 -16.97
N LYS A 109 5.02 0.34 -17.69
CA LYS A 109 5.25 -1.06 -17.29
C LYS A 109 6.75 -1.37 -17.26
N HIS A 110 7.51 -0.90 -18.26
CA HIS A 110 8.95 -1.08 -18.29
C HIS A 110 9.64 -0.32 -17.15
N LEU A 111 9.25 0.92 -16.86
CA LEU A 111 9.75 1.68 -15.70
C LEU A 111 9.54 0.90 -14.38
N LEU A 112 8.34 0.37 -14.15
CA LEU A 112 8.02 -0.40 -12.95
C LEU A 112 8.81 -1.72 -12.86
N GLN A 113 9.11 -2.35 -14.00
CA GLN A 113 9.98 -3.53 -14.04
C GLN A 113 11.43 -3.19 -13.68
N LEU A 114 11.97 -2.08 -14.20
CA LEU A 114 13.32 -1.62 -13.87
C LEU A 114 13.43 -1.25 -12.39
N GLN A 115 12.46 -0.49 -11.87
CA GLN A 115 12.37 -0.16 -10.44
C GLN A 115 12.31 -1.43 -9.60
N GLY A 116 11.47 -2.40 -9.97
CA GLY A 116 11.36 -3.68 -9.26
C GLY A 116 12.68 -4.45 -9.24
N ARG A 117 13.39 -4.54 -10.37
CA ARG A 117 14.70 -5.20 -10.45
C ARG A 117 15.73 -4.51 -9.55
N TRP A 118 15.79 -3.18 -9.57
CA TRP A 118 16.67 -2.41 -8.71
C TRP A 118 16.32 -2.61 -7.22
N LEU A 119 15.04 -2.57 -6.86
CA LEU A 119 14.59 -2.78 -5.48
C LEU A 119 14.97 -4.18 -4.98
N MET A 120 14.77 -5.22 -5.80
CA MET A 120 15.18 -6.59 -5.47
C MET A 120 16.69 -6.68 -5.24
N ALA A 121 17.50 -6.19 -6.18
CA ALA A 121 18.95 -6.28 -6.11
C ALA A 121 19.53 -5.49 -4.92
N THR A 122 18.99 -4.29 -4.67
CA THR A 122 19.40 -3.44 -3.53
C THR A 122 18.98 -4.08 -2.21
N ALA A 123 17.77 -4.64 -2.12
CA ALA A 123 17.31 -5.33 -0.92
C ALA A 123 18.17 -6.55 -0.60
N GLU A 124 18.55 -7.34 -1.62
CA GLU A 124 19.42 -8.50 -1.48
C GLU A 124 20.82 -8.11 -1.01
N LEU A 125 21.43 -7.10 -1.63
CA LEU A 125 22.73 -6.56 -1.23
C LEU A 125 22.71 -6.07 0.23
N VAL A 126 21.77 -5.19 0.57
CA VAL A 126 21.67 -4.61 1.93
C VAL A 126 21.43 -5.69 2.98
N SER A 127 20.56 -6.65 2.70
CA SER A 127 20.29 -7.77 3.62
C SER A 127 21.51 -8.64 3.82
N PHE A 128 22.28 -8.89 2.75
CA PHE A 128 23.51 -9.65 2.80
C PHE A 128 24.60 -8.91 3.57
N GLU A 129 24.82 -7.62 3.32
CA GLU A 129 25.78 -6.80 4.07
C GLU A 129 25.44 -6.74 5.55
N LEU A 130 24.16 -6.62 5.89
CA LEU A 130 23.71 -6.64 7.28
C LEU A 130 23.94 -8.02 7.92
N TYR A 131 23.69 -9.10 7.20
CA TYR A 131 24.03 -10.46 7.64
C TYR A 131 25.54 -10.62 7.91
N ILE A 132 26.42 -10.10 7.05
CA ILE A 132 27.87 -10.12 7.27
C ILE A 132 28.24 -9.38 8.55
N LYS A 133 27.73 -8.15 8.73
CA LYS A 133 27.98 -7.34 9.93
C LYS A 133 27.51 -8.04 11.21
N LEU A 134 26.30 -8.60 11.20
CA LEU A 134 25.75 -9.33 12.33
C LEU A 134 26.58 -10.57 12.65
N THR A 135 26.99 -11.32 11.62
CA THR A 135 27.73 -12.56 11.80
C THR A 135 29.13 -12.30 12.34
N HIS A 136 29.84 -11.33 11.75
CA HIS A 136 31.15 -10.91 12.21
C HIS A 136 31.07 -10.44 13.67
N ASN A 137 30.15 -9.54 13.99
CA ASN A 137 30.08 -8.92 15.32
C ASN A 137 29.58 -9.85 16.43
N LEU A 138 28.69 -10.80 16.11
CA LEU A 138 28.08 -11.69 17.11
C LEU A 138 28.85 -13.00 17.27
N PHE A 139 29.40 -13.57 16.19
CA PHE A 139 30.01 -14.91 16.22
C PHE A 139 31.54 -14.88 16.10
N ILE A 140 32.12 -13.96 15.31
CA ILE A 140 33.57 -13.92 15.02
C ILE A 140 34.32 -13.01 15.99
N SER A 141 34.12 -11.69 15.94
CA SER A 141 34.80 -10.73 16.80
C SER A 141 34.22 -10.68 18.21
N ARG A 142 32.91 -10.95 18.35
CA ARG A 142 32.16 -10.94 19.62
C ARG A 142 32.32 -9.64 20.41
N ASP A 143 32.54 -8.53 19.71
CA ASP A 143 32.87 -7.21 20.28
C ASP A 143 31.63 -6.32 20.49
N ASP A 144 30.53 -6.59 19.77
CA ASP A 144 29.29 -5.82 19.89
C ASP A 144 28.41 -6.29 21.05
N LYS A 145 28.79 -5.87 22.26
CA LYS A 145 28.04 -6.17 23.50
C LYS A 145 26.60 -5.62 23.47
N LYS A 146 26.35 -4.52 22.76
CA LYS A 146 25.02 -3.91 22.65
C LYS A 146 24.09 -4.78 21.80
N LEU A 147 24.59 -5.27 20.66
CA LEU A 147 23.87 -6.22 19.82
C LEU A 147 23.56 -7.50 20.59
N LEU A 148 24.53 -8.06 21.31
CA LEU A 148 24.31 -9.26 22.13
C LEU A 148 23.24 -9.02 23.22
N ALA A 149 23.32 -7.90 23.94
CA ALA A 149 22.32 -7.54 24.95
C ALA A 149 20.91 -7.38 24.34
N HIS A 150 20.80 -6.78 23.14
CA HIS A 150 19.54 -6.68 22.42
C HIS A 150 19.01 -8.08 22.02
N CYS A 151 19.85 -8.94 21.49
CA CYS A 151 19.48 -10.32 21.15
C CYS A 151 18.96 -11.09 22.38
N ILE A 152 19.63 -10.96 23.54
CA ILE A 152 19.20 -11.61 24.80
C ILE A 152 17.87 -11.02 25.29
N LYS A 153 17.68 -9.70 25.19
CA LYS A 153 16.43 -9.03 25.56
C LYS A 153 15.23 -9.59 24.76
N VAL A 154 15.40 -9.76 23.45
CA VAL A 154 14.30 -10.21 22.56
C VAL A 154 14.16 -11.75 22.56
N ILE A 155 15.28 -12.47 22.72
CA ILE A 155 15.36 -13.93 22.71
C ILE A 155 16.25 -14.35 23.91
N PRO A 156 15.66 -14.72 25.06
CA PRO A 156 16.42 -15.07 26.27
C PRO A 156 17.46 -16.17 26.05
N ASP A 157 17.16 -17.15 25.20
CA ASP A 157 18.07 -18.26 24.87
C ASP A 157 19.14 -17.87 23.82
N ALA A 158 19.26 -16.61 23.41
CA ALA A 158 20.22 -16.19 22.39
C ALA A 158 21.67 -16.49 22.80
N LEU A 159 21.99 -16.40 24.10
CA LEU A 159 23.34 -16.62 24.59
C LEU A 159 23.86 -18.03 24.29
N SER A 160 23.02 -19.06 24.48
CA SER A 160 23.40 -20.45 24.19
C SER A 160 23.60 -20.67 22.68
N LYS A 161 22.77 -20.06 21.83
CA LYS A 161 22.88 -20.12 20.37
C LYS A 161 24.16 -19.46 19.85
N VAL A 162 24.56 -18.35 20.47
CA VAL A 162 25.80 -17.63 20.14
C VAL A 162 27.04 -18.40 20.60
N ALA A 163 27.00 -18.98 21.80
CA ALA A 163 28.12 -19.75 22.35
C ALA A 163 28.44 -21.02 21.54
N ASN A 164 27.41 -21.68 21.00
CA ASN A 164 27.52 -22.94 20.25
C ASN A 164 27.97 -22.78 18.79
N TYR A 165 28.37 -21.59 18.36
CA TYR A 165 28.88 -21.39 17.00
C TYR A 165 30.31 -21.94 16.90
N SER A 166 30.51 -22.94 16.02
CA SER A 166 31.84 -23.51 15.72
C SER A 166 32.76 -22.45 15.13
N ASN A 167 34.07 -22.55 15.38
CA ASN A 167 35.08 -21.66 14.84
C ASN A 167 35.09 -21.75 13.30
N VAL A 168 34.25 -20.97 12.63
CA VAL A 168 34.44 -20.70 11.21
C VAL A 168 35.74 -19.92 11.12
N ASP A 169 36.69 -20.45 10.34
CA ASP A 169 37.93 -19.74 10.05
C ASP A 169 37.60 -18.38 9.43
N ARG A 170 38.09 -17.31 10.06
CA ARG A 170 37.85 -15.92 9.65
C ARG A 170 38.26 -15.70 8.19
N ALA A 171 39.40 -16.27 7.77
CA ALA A 171 39.90 -16.10 6.41
C ALA A 171 38.99 -16.79 5.38
N THR A 172 38.52 -17.99 5.68
CA THR A 172 37.55 -18.72 4.86
C THR A 172 36.21 -17.97 4.77
N PHE A 173 35.72 -17.44 5.89
CA PHE A 173 34.50 -16.63 5.93
C PHE A 173 34.61 -15.38 5.06
N ASP A 174 35.67 -14.59 5.24
CA ASP A 174 35.89 -13.35 4.51
C ASP A 174 36.02 -13.61 3.00
N THR A 175 36.70 -14.69 2.59
CA THR A 175 36.90 -15.03 1.17
C THR A 175 35.59 -15.37 0.48
N ILE A 176 34.78 -16.25 1.06
CA ILE A 176 33.49 -16.69 0.48
C ILE A 176 32.53 -15.51 0.39
N LEU A 177 32.50 -14.66 1.42
CA LEU A 177 31.60 -13.51 1.46
C LEU A 177 32.01 -12.40 0.52
N ASN A 178 33.30 -12.15 0.33
CA ASN A 178 33.76 -11.09 -0.58
C ASN A 178 33.33 -11.38 -2.01
N LEU A 179 33.38 -12.64 -2.46
CA LEU A 179 32.89 -13.02 -3.79
C LEU A 179 31.40 -12.71 -3.96
N GLU A 180 30.57 -13.16 -3.01
CA GLU A 180 29.13 -12.98 -3.08
C GLU A 180 28.73 -11.50 -2.91
N LYS A 181 29.42 -10.78 -2.03
CA LYS A 181 29.24 -9.34 -1.85
C LYS A 181 29.53 -8.59 -3.14
N ASN A 182 30.66 -8.89 -3.80
CA ASN A 182 31.02 -8.26 -5.06
C ASN A 182 29.98 -8.54 -6.14
N ARG A 183 29.49 -9.79 -6.25
CA ARG A 183 28.42 -10.18 -7.18
C ARG A 183 27.13 -9.38 -6.94
N LEU A 184 26.69 -9.27 -5.69
CA LEU A 184 25.49 -8.51 -5.32
C LEU A 184 25.66 -7.01 -5.54
N GLN A 185 26.85 -6.49 -5.25
CA GLN A 185 27.19 -5.08 -5.44
C GLN A 185 27.18 -4.71 -6.93
N GLU A 186 27.75 -5.55 -7.79
CA GLU A 186 27.72 -5.38 -9.24
C GLU A 186 26.28 -5.42 -9.78
N ALA A 187 25.48 -6.40 -9.34
CA ALA A 187 24.08 -6.52 -9.74
C ALA A 187 23.25 -5.30 -9.32
N SER A 188 23.43 -4.83 -8.07
CA SER A 188 22.75 -3.64 -7.55
C SER A 188 23.18 -2.37 -8.28
N SER A 189 24.47 -2.21 -8.55
CA SER A 189 25.01 -1.04 -9.26
C SER A 189 24.53 -1.00 -10.71
N THR A 190 24.59 -2.14 -11.41
CA THR A 190 24.07 -2.28 -12.78
C THR A 190 22.58 -1.95 -12.85
N ALA A 191 21.78 -2.45 -11.91
CA ALA A 191 20.35 -2.15 -11.85
C ALA A 191 20.09 -0.66 -11.54
N ALA A 192 20.90 -0.05 -10.68
CA ALA A 192 20.82 1.37 -10.36
C ALA A 192 21.14 2.24 -11.59
N ASP A 193 22.20 1.90 -12.33
CA ASP A 193 22.62 2.62 -13.53
C ASP A 193 21.57 2.52 -14.64
N ILE A 194 21.01 1.33 -14.89
CA ILE A 194 19.94 1.16 -15.87
C ILE A 194 18.71 2.01 -15.51
N LEU A 195 18.29 1.99 -14.24
CA LEU A 195 17.14 2.77 -13.77
C LEU A 195 17.41 4.28 -13.86
N PHE A 196 18.59 4.72 -13.44
CA PHE A 196 19.02 6.11 -13.54
C PHE A 196 19.00 6.58 -15.00
N ASN A 197 19.68 5.86 -15.89
CA ASN A 197 19.78 6.17 -17.31
C ASN A 197 18.41 6.21 -17.99
N PHE A 198 17.51 5.30 -17.60
CA PHE A 198 16.14 5.30 -18.10
C PHE A 198 15.37 6.56 -17.68
N LYS A 199 15.46 6.98 -16.42
CA LYS A 199 14.76 8.16 -15.90
C LYS A 199 15.28 9.48 -16.46
N VAL A 200 16.57 9.58 -16.72
CA VAL A 200 17.18 10.79 -17.31
C VAL A 200 17.11 10.81 -18.84
N SER A 201 16.62 9.74 -19.46
CA SER A 201 16.44 9.67 -20.91
C SER A 201 15.48 10.74 -21.42
N LYS A 202 15.73 11.25 -22.64
CA LYS A 202 14.81 12.18 -23.30
C LYS A 202 13.42 11.57 -23.47
N ASP A 203 13.35 10.27 -23.74
CA ASP A 203 12.10 9.53 -23.92
C ASP A 203 11.22 9.57 -22.68
N PHE A 204 11.83 9.57 -21.49
CA PHE A 204 11.09 9.71 -20.23
C PHE A 204 10.35 11.03 -20.17
N TYR A 205 11.04 12.15 -20.44
CA TYR A 205 10.42 13.47 -20.43
C TYR A 205 9.28 13.61 -21.45
N HIS A 206 9.51 13.16 -22.69
CA HIS A 206 8.49 13.20 -23.75
C HIS A 206 7.28 12.32 -23.41
N THR A 207 7.52 11.13 -22.86
CA THR A 207 6.45 10.19 -22.49
C THR A 207 5.69 10.67 -21.25
N HIS A 208 6.37 11.35 -20.32
CA HIS A 208 5.73 11.99 -19.19
C HIS A 208 4.80 13.14 -19.62
N GLY A 209 5.25 14.02 -20.52
CA GLY A 209 4.39 15.05 -21.10
C GLY A 209 3.14 14.48 -21.77
N ARG A 210 3.30 13.38 -22.54
CA ARG A 210 2.17 12.65 -23.14
C ARG A 210 1.21 12.06 -22.10
N LEU A 211 1.72 11.60 -20.96
CA LEU A 211 0.87 11.11 -19.87
C LEU A 211 0.02 12.24 -19.30
N LEU A 212 0.61 13.41 -19.05
CA LEU A 212 -0.11 14.56 -18.50
C LEU A 212 -1.24 14.99 -19.45
N THR A 213 -0.95 15.14 -20.75
CA THR A 213 -1.99 15.43 -21.75
C THR A 213 -3.07 14.34 -21.82
N ALA A 214 -2.69 13.06 -21.68
CA ALA A 214 -3.67 11.97 -21.68
C ALA A 214 -4.58 12.01 -20.43
N ILE A 215 -4.05 12.41 -19.27
CA ILE A 215 -4.82 12.59 -18.04
C ILE A 215 -5.80 13.76 -18.21
N GLU A 216 -5.35 14.90 -18.70
CA GLU A 216 -6.19 16.08 -18.95
C GLU A 216 -7.35 15.77 -19.91
N VAL A 217 -7.06 15.11 -21.03
CA VAL A 217 -8.07 14.71 -22.02
C VAL A 217 -9.06 13.70 -21.43
N HIS A 218 -8.59 12.79 -20.58
CA HIS A 218 -9.45 11.82 -19.92
C HIS A 218 -10.36 12.48 -18.88
N GLU A 219 -9.84 13.41 -18.10
CA GLU A 219 -10.60 14.17 -17.11
C GLU A 219 -11.69 15.02 -17.75
N ALA A 220 -11.38 15.72 -18.84
CA ALA A 220 -12.37 16.47 -19.61
C ALA A 220 -13.52 15.58 -20.14
N LYS A 221 -13.19 14.37 -20.62
CA LYS A 221 -14.20 13.39 -21.07
C LYS A 221 -15.03 12.83 -19.92
N LEU A 222 -14.41 12.57 -18.77
CA LEU A 222 -15.14 12.14 -17.58
C LEU A 222 -16.12 13.20 -17.11
N GLU A 223 -15.72 14.46 -17.13
CA GLU A 223 -16.60 15.56 -16.73
C GLU A 223 -17.77 15.71 -17.70
N GLU A 224 -17.53 15.62 -19.00
CA GLU A 224 -18.59 15.60 -20.00
C GLU A 224 -19.59 14.45 -19.78
N LEU A 225 -19.08 13.24 -19.45
CA LEU A 225 -19.93 12.09 -19.14
C LEU A 225 -20.76 12.30 -17.87
N ARG A 226 -20.18 12.91 -16.83
CA ARG A 226 -20.89 13.25 -15.59
C ARG A 226 -22.01 14.24 -15.84
N VAL A 227 -21.76 15.31 -16.59
CA VAL A 227 -22.78 16.31 -16.96
C VAL A 227 -23.91 15.67 -17.76
N ARG A 228 -23.58 14.84 -18.77
CA ARG A 228 -24.58 14.12 -19.57
C ARG A 228 -25.41 13.15 -18.73
N ALA A 229 -24.78 12.42 -17.80
CA ALA A 229 -25.48 11.50 -16.90
C ALA A 229 -26.40 12.25 -15.92
N ALA A 230 -25.95 13.37 -15.35
CA ALA A 230 -26.74 14.23 -14.49
C ALA A 230 -27.97 14.78 -15.22
N ARG A 231 -27.79 15.26 -16.46
CA ARG A 231 -28.90 15.70 -17.32
C ARG A 231 -29.92 14.59 -17.57
N ARG A 232 -29.48 13.39 -17.95
CA ARG A 232 -30.38 12.24 -18.16
C ARG A 232 -31.14 11.85 -16.89
N LYS A 233 -30.49 11.91 -15.72
CA LYS A 233 -31.12 11.64 -14.42
C LYS A 233 -32.20 12.69 -14.11
N ALA A 234 -31.91 13.97 -14.33
CA ALA A 234 -32.86 15.06 -14.14
C ALA A 234 -34.06 14.96 -15.10
N GLU A 235 -33.82 14.70 -16.39
CA GLU A 235 -34.87 14.48 -17.38
C GLU A 235 -35.76 13.28 -17.02
N ARG A 236 -35.17 12.18 -16.55
CA ARG A 236 -35.93 11.00 -16.07
C ARG A 236 -36.77 11.34 -14.85
N GLN A 237 -36.21 12.06 -13.88
CA GLN A 237 -36.93 12.45 -12.67
C GLN A 237 -38.11 13.38 -13.00
N ALA A 238 -37.91 14.35 -13.90
CA ALA A 238 -38.96 15.24 -14.36
C ALA A 238 -40.09 14.47 -15.08
N ARG A 239 -39.75 13.47 -15.91
CA ARG A 239 -40.75 12.59 -16.56
C ARG A 239 -41.55 11.78 -15.54
N ILE A 240 -40.89 11.23 -14.53
CA ILE A 240 -41.55 10.48 -13.45
C ILE A 240 -42.49 11.41 -12.66
N GLN A 241 -42.04 12.59 -12.26
CA GLN A 241 -42.86 13.58 -11.56
C GLN A 241 -44.06 14.05 -12.40
N ALA A 242 -43.87 14.29 -13.70
CA ALA A 242 -44.96 14.64 -14.60
C ALA A 242 -45.99 13.49 -14.74
N ALA A 243 -45.54 12.24 -14.78
CA ALA A 243 -46.44 11.08 -14.79
C ALA A 243 -47.22 10.93 -13.47
N TYR A 244 -46.56 11.12 -12.31
CA TYR A 244 -47.24 11.16 -11.01
C TYR A 244 -48.28 12.26 -10.92
N ALA A 245 -47.94 13.49 -11.33
CA ALA A 245 -48.87 14.61 -11.35
C ALA A 245 -50.10 14.30 -12.25
N ARG A 246 -49.86 13.78 -13.46
CA ARG A 246 -50.93 13.38 -14.38
C ARG A 246 -51.83 12.29 -13.80
N ASN A 247 -51.29 11.31 -13.08
CA ASN A 247 -52.05 10.21 -12.50
C ASN A 247 -52.79 10.59 -11.20
N SER A 248 -52.30 11.58 -10.46
CA SER A 248 -52.96 12.04 -9.22
C SER A 248 -54.28 12.79 -9.48
N SER A 249 -54.37 13.54 -10.58
CA SER A 249 -55.54 14.38 -10.93
C SER A 249 -56.85 13.61 -11.17
N PRO A 250 -56.88 12.51 -11.96
CA PRO A 250 -58.10 11.74 -12.15
C PRO A 250 -58.45 10.86 -10.94
N PHE A 251 -57.47 10.43 -10.14
CA PHE A 251 -57.72 9.58 -8.97
C PHE A 251 -58.56 10.30 -7.89
N SER A 252 -58.30 11.59 -7.66
CA SER A 252 -59.13 12.43 -6.78
C SER A 252 -60.56 12.65 -7.31
N GLN A 253 -60.74 12.70 -8.64
CA GLN A 253 -62.06 12.89 -9.24
C GLN A 253 -62.88 11.60 -9.25
N GLN A 254 -62.25 10.43 -9.43
CA GLN A 254 -62.95 9.16 -9.42
C GLN A 254 -63.41 8.73 -8.02
N ILE A 255 -62.58 8.90 -6.97
CA ILE A 255 -63.01 8.55 -5.60
C ILE A 255 -64.16 9.45 -5.14
N GLY A 256 -64.17 10.74 -5.52
CA GLY A 256 -65.25 11.67 -5.20
C GLY A 256 -66.59 11.35 -5.87
N MET A 257 -66.59 10.58 -6.97
CA MET A 257 -67.80 10.26 -7.74
C MET A 257 -68.38 8.87 -7.47
N VAL A 258 -67.60 7.95 -6.87
CA VAL A 258 -68.05 6.57 -6.58
C VAL A 258 -69.24 6.52 -5.60
N GLY A 259 -69.52 7.59 -4.85
CA GLY A 259 -70.69 7.67 -3.96
C GLY A 259 -72.02 8.10 -4.62
N MET A 260 -72.03 8.55 -5.87
CA MET A 260 -73.21 9.24 -6.45
C MET A 260 -74.06 8.39 -7.39
N THR A 261 -73.55 7.26 -7.90
CA THR A 261 -74.33 6.35 -8.74
C THR A 261 -74.61 5.09 -7.93
N PRO A 262 -75.87 4.80 -7.54
CA PRO A 262 -76.20 3.53 -6.91
C PRO A 262 -75.89 2.42 -7.92
N VAL A 263 -74.81 1.68 -7.66
CA VAL A 263 -74.35 0.61 -8.52
C VAL A 263 -75.30 -0.57 -8.31
N HIS A 264 -75.75 -1.20 -9.39
CA HIS A 264 -76.62 -2.37 -9.31
C HIS A 264 -75.91 -3.47 -8.48
N PRO A 265 -76.59 -4.18 -7.56
CA PRO A 265 -75.95 -5.10 -6.61
C PRO A 265 -75.06 -6.18 -7.28
N GLN A 266 -75.42 -6.61 -8.50
CA GLN A 266 -74.63 -7.56 -9.27
C GLN A 266 -73.28 -6.99 -9.76
N VAL A 267 -73.24 -5.69 -10.05
CA VAL A 267 -72.02 -4.99 -10.47
C VAL A 267 -71.13 -4.74 -9.24
N GLU A 268 -71.70 -4.40 -8.08
CA GLU A 268 -70.94 -4.33 -6.82
C GLU A 268 -70.32 -5.67 -6.45
N ALA A 269 -71.06 -6.78 -6.61
CA ALA A 269 -70.55 -8.12 -6.39
C ALA A 269 -69.40 -8.46 -7.37
N SER A 270 -69.55 -8.12 -8.65
CA SER A 270 -68.51 -8.35 -9.67
C SER A 270 -67.25 -7.50 -9.43
N ILE A 271 -67.41 -6.23 -9.06
CA ILE A 271 -66.29 -5.34 -8.71
C ILE A 271 -65.61 -5.83 -7.43
N SER A 272 -66.38 -6.25 -6.42
CA SER A 272 -65.83 -6.80 -5.17
C SER A 272 -65.04 -8.08 -5.44
N GLN A 273 -65.56 -8.98 -6.28
CA GLN A 273 -64.84 -10.18 -6.72
C GLN A 273 -63.55 -9.83 -7.50
N TYR A 274 -63.61 -8.86 -8.40
CA TYR A 274 -62.44 -8.42 -9.16
C TYR A 274 -61.39 -7.75 -8.27
N ALA A 275 -61.80 -6.85 -7.38
CA ALA A 275 -60.90 -6.19 -6.42
C ALA A 275 -60.29 -7.20 -5.45
N GLN A 276 -61.06 -8.19 -5.01
CA GLN A 276 -60.58 -9.28 -4.16
C GLN A 276 -59.60 -10.18 -4.93
N ALA A 277 -59.86 -10.50 -6.20
CA ALA A 277 -58.93 -11.25 -7.05
C ALA A 277 -57.62 -10.49 -7.31
N ILE A 278 -57.68 -9.19 -7.62
CA ILE A 278 -56.49 -8.32 -7.78
C ILE A 278 -55.74 -8.20 -6.44
N ARG A 279 -56.46 -8.09 -5.33
CA ARG A 279 -55.85 -8.11 -4.00
C ARG A 279 -55.15 -9.43 -3.75
N ASP A 280 -55.78 -10.56 -4.04
CA ASP A 280 -55.19 -11.88 -3.85
C ASP A 280 -54.09 -12.20 -4.88
N GLU A 281 -54.00 -11.48 -6.00
CA GLU A 281 -52.94 -11.67 -7.00
C GLU A 281 -51.70 -10.81 -6.68
N PHE A 282 -51.90 -9.57 -6.23
CA PHE A 282 -50.82 -8.59 -6.05
C PHE A 282 -50.51 -8.26 -4.59
N PHE A 283 -51.47 -8.47 -3.70
CA PHE A 283 -51.40 -8.19 -2.27
C PHE A 283 -51.78 -9.40 -1.41
N SER A 284 -51.83 -10.61 -1.98
CA SER A 284 -51.77 -11.82 -1.18
C SER A 284 -50.38 -11.87 -0.56
N PHE A 285 -50.27 -11.24 0.60
CA PHE A 285 -49.22 -11.55 1.55
C PHE A 285 -49.53 -12.92 2.17
N ASN A 286 -49.79 -13.92 1.33
CA ASN A 286 -49.75 -15.31 1.72
C ASN A 286 -48.27 -15.68 1.85
N GLY A 287 -47.78 -15.45 3.06
CA GLY A 287 -46.71 -16.24 3.64
C GLY A 287 -45.33 -15.96 3.05
N ASN A 288 -44.82 -14.76 3.33
CA ASN A 288 -43.57 -14.65 4.07
C ASN A 288 -43.53 -13.29 4.76
N THR A 289 -44.45 -13.11 5.71
CA THR A 289 -44.25 -12.20 6.83
C THR A 289 -43.03 -12.68 7.62
N GLY A 290 -41.90 -12.04 7.39
CA GLY A 290 -40.85 -11.84 8.37
C GLY A 290 -40.63 -10.34 8.46
N ASP A 291 -41.32 -9.71 9.41
CA ASP A 291 -41.01 -8.44 10.06
C ASP A 291 -40.75 -7.23 9.15
N GLU A 292 -41.79 -6.41 8.94
CA GLU A 292 -41.74 -4.96 9.26
C GLU A 292 -43.15 -4.33 9.11
N GLU A 293 -43.48 -3.49 10.09
CA GLU A 293 -44.80 -2.97 10.44
C GLU A 293 -45.56 -2.21 9.32
N PRO A 294 -46.89 -2.33 9.25
CA PRO A 294 -47.71 -1.66 8.24
C PRO A 294 -47.95 -0.18 8.58
N LEU A 295 -47.59 0.71 7.63
CA LEU A 295 -47.97 2.11 7.64
C LEU A 295 -49.51 2.24 7.53
N ALA A 296 -50.16 2.45 8.67
CA ALA A 296 -51.59 2.74 8.77
C ALA A 296 -51.87 4.19 8.34
N LEU A 297 -52.15 4.40 7.05
CA LEU A 297 -52.70 5.66 6.57
C LEU A 297 -54.18 5.75 6.96
N THR A 298 -54.46 6.50 8.03
CA THR A 298 -55.82 6.85 8.45
C THR A 298 -56.27 8.10 7.68
N VAL A 299 -57.33 7.95 6.88
CA VAL A 299 -57.92 9.02 6.07
C VAL A 299 -58.86 9.84 6.95
N HIS A 300 -58.45 11.05 7.34
CA HIS A 300 -59.36 12.02 7.95
C HIS A 300 -60.16 12.75 6.87
N HIS A 301 -61.45 12.96 7.13
CA HIS A 301 -62.47 13.31 6.13
C HIS A 301 -62.34 14.71 5.51
N ASP A 302 -61.26 15.44 5.81
CA ASP A 302 -60.91 16.72 5.20
C ASP A 302 -59.62 16.62 4.40
N GLY A 303 -59.54 15.65 3.48
CA GLY A 303 -58.74 15.68 2.24
C GLY A 303 -57.23 15.98 2.30
N ASN A 304 -56.61 16.15 3.47
CA ASN A 304 -55.21 16.53 3.60
C ASN A 304 -54.40 15.35 4.17
N VAL A 305 -53.52 14.82 3.34
CA VAL A 305 -52.65 13.68 3.65
C VAL A 305 -51.37 14.20 4.28
N THR A 306 -51.20 13.99 5.58
CA THR A 306 -49.90 14.14 6.24
C THR A 306 -49.45 12.80 6.79
N ALA A 307 -48.24 12.39 6.39
CA ALA A 307 -47.57 11.21 6.91
C ALA A 307 -47.18 11.44 8.38
N SER A 308 -47.48 10.48 9.24
CA SER A 308 -46.74 10.26 10.49
C SER A 308 -45.87 9.03 10.30
#